data_AF-A0A7C4IXJ9-F1
#
_entry.id   AF-A0A7C4IXJ9-F1
#
_cell.length_a   1.000
_cell.length_b   1.000
_cell.length_c   1.000
_cell.angle_alpha   90.00
_cell.angle_beta   90.00
_cell.angle_gamma   90.00
#
_symmetry.space_group_name_H-M   'P 1'
#
loop_
_entity.id
_entity.type
_entity.pdbx_description
1 polymer ?
#
loop_
_entity_poly.entity_id
_entity_poly.type
_entity_poly.pdbx_seq_one_letter_code
_entity_poly.pdbx_strand_id
1 'polypeptide(L)'
;MFEVLETSKHVAEKSRHVQINEEAVKEFSRELAERRHPLPTWDAEHHFQGDEEQTAAYLLVVDTINFCFWPPLGEHKWEIRFRGRAYSGYYGLSVSLKKAIASKIPLTEASFLLSLTLEKLEELLAGAGV
;
A
#
# COMPACT_ATOMS: atom_id res chain seq x y z
N MET A 1 -12.63 -5.28 15.80
CA MET A 1 -11.90 -3.99 15.86
C MET A 1 -12.74 -2.94 15.13
N PHE A 2 -13.71 -2.33 15.82
CA PHE A 2 -14.60 -1.28 15.31
C PHE A 2 -14.42 0.06 16.06
N GLU A 3 -13.37 0.15 16.88
CA GLU A 3 -13.24 1.23 17.88
C GLU A 3 -12.93 2.59 17.25
N VAL A 4 -12.38 2.66 16.03
CA VAL A 4 -12.03 3.95 15.41
C VAL A 4 -13.28 4.81 15.19
N LEU A 5 -14.36 4.25 14.65
CA LEU A 5 -15.60 5.01 14.42
C LEU A 5 -16.24 5.44 15.73
N GLU A 6 -16.33 4.52 16.70
CA GLU A 6 -16.93 4.78 18.02
C GLU A 6 -16.14 5.84 18.80
N THR A 7 -14.81 5.73 18.84
CA THR A 7 -13.95 6.68 19.57
C THR A 7 -13.86 8.04 18.86
N SER A 8 -13.85 8.07 17.53
CA SER A 8 -13.80 9.32 16.76
C SER A 8 -15.13 10.08 16.78
N LYS A 9 -16.26 9.39 16.96
CA LYS A 9 -17.60 9.99 16.99
C LYS A 9 -17.70 11.11 18.02
N HIS A 10 -17.15 10.91 19.22
CA HIS A 10 -17.19 11.93 20.29
C HIS A 10 -16.54 13.26 19.86
N VAL A 11 -15.41 13.17 19.15
CA VAL A 11 -14.67 14.33 18.66
C VAL A 11 -15.45 14.99 17.53
N ALA A 12 -15.95 14.19 16.57
CA ALA A 12 -16.73 14.69 15.44
C ALA A 12 -18.00 15.42 15.87
N GLU A 13 -18.79 14.84 16.79
CA GLU A 13 -20.05 15.43 17.27
C GLU A 13 -19.86 16.74 18.06
N LYS A 14 -18.70 16.91 18.70
CA LYS A 14 -18.40 18.08 19.52
C LYS A 14 -17.54 19.13 18.81
N SER A 15 -17.12 18.87 17.57
CA SER A 15 -16.30 19.82 16.81
C SER A 15 -17.11 21.09 16.49
N ARG A 16 -16.54 22.24 16.85
CA ARG A 16 -17.17 23.56 16.64
C ARG A 16 -16.57 24.33 15.47
N HIS A 17 -15.29 24.11 15.19
CA HIS A 17 -14.52 24.88 14.20
C HIS A 17 -14.31 24.13 12.89
N VAL A 18 -14.54 22.82 12.88
CA VAL A 18 -14.38 21.96 11.70
C VAL A 18 -15.64 21.13 11.54
N GLN A 19 -16.30 21.23 10.39
CA GLN A 19 -17.51 20.49 10.07
C GLN A 19 -17.44 20.00 8.62
N ILE A 20 -18.12 18.90 8.34
CA ILE A 20 -18.31 18.41 6.97
C ILE A 20 -19.40 19.27 6.31
N ASN A 21 -19.13 19.74 5.10
CA ASN A 21 -20.13 20.42 4.29
C ASN A 21 -20.89 19.38 3.45
N GLU A 22 -22.06 18.97 3.94
CA GLU A 22 -22.91 17.95 3.30
C GLU A 22 -23.33 18.33 1.87
N GLU A 23 -23.58 19.61 1.59
CA GLU A 23 -23.97 20.05 0.25
C GLU A 23 -22.80 19.95 -0.73
N ALA A 24 -21.59 20.33 -0.31
CA ALA A 24 -20.39 20.15 -1.13
C ALA A 24 -20.11 18.66 -1.41
N VAL A 25 -20.35 17.77 -0.44
CA VAL A 25 -20.21 16.32 -0.64
C VAL A 25 -21.21 15.81 -1.67
N LYS A 26 -22.47 16.25 -1.61
CA LYS A 26 -23.51 15.88 -2.59
C LYS A 26 -23.18 16.39 -3.98
N GLU A 27 -22.72 17.64 -4.09
CA GLU A 27 -22.30 18.25 -5.36
C GLU A 27 -21.14 17.47 -5.98
N PHE A 28 -20.09 17.21 -5.20
CA PHE A 28 -18.95 16.41 -5.64
C PHE A 28 -19.35 15.00 -6.07
N SER A 29 -20.23 14.35 -5.30
CA SER A 29 -20.71 12.99 -5.63
C SER A 29 -21.45 12.96 -6.96
N ARG A 30 -22.25 13.99 -7.26
CA ARG A 30 -22.94 14.13 -8.54
C ARG A 30 -21.96 14.37 -9.67
N GLU A 31 -21.01 15.29 -9.48
CA GLU A 31 -19.96 15.58 -10.45
C GLU A 31 -19.14 14.33 -10.80
N LEU A 32 -18.76 13.54 -9.79
CA LEU A 32 -18.03 12.29 -9.93
C LEU A 32 -18.84 11.23 -10.70
N ALA A 33 -20.16 11.15 -10.46
CA ALA A 33 -21.03 10.20 -11.15
C ALA A 33 -21.30 10.58 -12.61
N GLU A 34 -21.40 11.88 -12.91
CA GLU A 34 -21.67 12.39 -14.25
C GLU A 34 -20.42 12.40 -15.15
N ARG A 35 -19.24 12.59 -14.56
CA ARG A 35 -17.98 12.60 -15.30
C ARG A 35 -17.44 11.20 -15.50
N ARG A 36 -17.15 10.84 -16.76
CA ARG A 36 -16.28 9.70 -17.04
C ARG A 36 -14.83 10.10 -16.79
N HIS A 37 -14.33 9.77 -15.60
CA HIS A 37 -12.92 9.89 -15.31
C HIS A 37 -12.17 8.72 -15.97
N PRO A 38 -11.15 8.99 -16.80
CA PRO A 38 -10.31 7.91 -17.28
C PRO A 38 -9.64 7.27 -16.07
N LEU A 39 -9.77 5.95 -15.96
CA LEU A 39 -9.03 5.21 -14.93
C LEU A 39 -7.53 5.38 -15.23
N PRO A 40 -6.71 5.63 -14.20
CA PRO A 40 -5.27 5.65 -14.39
C PRO A 40 -4.82 4.29 -14.93
N THR A 41 -3.83 4.31 -15.82
CA THR A 41 -3.19 3.08 -16.30
C THR A 41 -2.44 2.42 -15.15
N TRP A 42 -2.31 1.09 -15.22
CA TRP A 42 -1.51 0.34 -14.25
C TRP A 42 -0.06 0.83 -14.21
N ASP A 43 0.45 1.07 -13.00
CA ASP A 43 1.85 1.43 -12.78
C ASP A 43 2.75 0.19 -12.83
N ALA A 44 3.07 -0.22 -14.05
CA ALA A 44 3.98 -1.31 -14.33
C ALA A 44 5.45 -0.97 -14.07
N GLU A 45 5.81 0.25 -13.63
CA GLU A 45 7.17 0.56 -13.18
C GLU A 45 7.39 -0.01 -11.79
N HIS A 46 6.49 0.28 -10.85
CA HIS A 46 6.65 -0.07 -9.44
C HIS A 46 5.98 -1.39 -9.06
N HIS A 47 4.91 -1.78 -9.74
CA HIS A 47 4.11 -2.95 -9.36
C HIS A 47 4.36 -4.15 -10.26
N PHE A 48 4.14 -5.35 -9.71
CA PHE A 48 4.11 -6.59 -10.50
C PHE A 48 2.79 -6.67 -11.28
N GLN A 49 2.85 -7.12 -12.52
CA GLN A 49 1.67 -7.39 -13.35
C GLN A 49 1.84 -8.76 -13.99
N GLY A 50 1.00 -9.71 -13.59
CA GLY A 50 0.91 -11.06 -14.16
C GLY A 50 -0.39 -11.22 -14.95
N ASP A 51 -0.94 -12.42 -14.94
CA ASP A 51 -2.35 -12.60 -15.27
C ASP A 51 -3.28 -11.96 -14.20
N GLU A 52 -4.58 -11.99 -14.45
CA GLU A 52 -5.57 -11.35 -13.58
C GLU A 52 -5.53 -11.91 -12.15
N GLU A 53 -5.44 -13.23 -12.00
CA GLU A 53 -5.43 -13.90 -10.71
C GLU A 53 -4.14 -13.63 -9.93
N GLN A 54 -2.99 -13.72 -10.60
CA GLN A 54 -1.69 -13.41 -10.02
C GLN A 54 -1.59 -11.94 -9.60
N THR A 55 -2.12 -11.03 -10.41
CA THR A 55 -2.11 -9.59 -10.11
C THR A 55 -3.01 -9.31 -8.90
N ALA A 56 -4.20 -9.93 -8.83
CA ALA A 56 -5.08 -9.83 -7.68
C ALA A 56 -4.43 -10.41 -6.40
N ALA A 57 -3.81 -11.58 -6.48
CA ALA A 57 -3.10 -12.20 -5.37
C ALA A 57 -1.92 -11.33 -4.88
N TYR A 58 -1.15 -10.76 -5.81
CA TYR A 58 -0.09 -9.80 -5.49
C TYR A 58 -0.62 -8.57 -4.74
N LEU A 59 -1.75 -8.00 -5.18
CA LEU A 59 -2.38 -6.87 -4.50
C LEU A 59 -2.80 -7.22 -3.06
N LEU A 60 -3.39 -8.40 -2.86
CA LEU A 60 -3.72 -8.87 -1.51
C LEU A 60 -2.47 -8.96 -0.64
N VAL A 61 -1.37 -9.50 -1.16
CA VAL A 61 -0.10 -9.57 -0.41
C VAL A 61 0.41 -8.18 -0.07
N VAL A 62 0.50 -7.26 -1.04
CA VAL A 62 1.07 -5.92 -0.78
C VAL A 62 0.26 -5.17 0.28
N ASP A 63 -1.06 -5.25 0.23
CA ASP A 63 -1.95 -4.55 1.16
C ASP A 63 -1.93 -5.14 2.58
N THR A 64 -1.58 -6.43 2.73
CA THR A 64 -1.42 -7.03 4.07
C THR A 64 -0.21 -6.53 4.84
N ILE A 65 0.77 -5.91 4.17
CA ILE A 65 2.01 -5.42 4.79
C ILE A 65 2.32 -3.95 4.46
N ASN A 66 1.35 -3.24 3.87
CA ASN A 66 1.45 -1.82 3.54
C ASN A 66 1.20 -0.95 4.78
N PHE A 67 2.11 -1.00 5.75
CA PHE A 67 2.01 -0.24 7.00
C PHE A 67 3.13 0.79 7.12
N CYS A 68 2.73 2.03 7.44
CA CYS A 68 3.55 3.17 7.87
C CYS A 68 5.07 3.05 7.68
N PHE A 69 5.62 3.79 6.71
CA PHE A 69 7.05 3.78 6.39
C PHE A 69 7.81 5.01 6.91
N TRP A 70 7.41 5.49 8.07
CA TRP A 70 7.99 6.69 8.68
C TRP A 70 9.11 6.25 9.61
N PRO A 71 10.36 6.63 9.34
CA PRO A 71 11.43 6.30 10.26
C PRO A 71 11.25 7.08 11.57
N PRO A 72 11.73 6.55 12.70
CA PRO A 72 11.92 7.33 13.91
C PRO A 72 12.76 8.59 13.64
N LEU A 73 12.58 9.61 14.47
CA LEU A 73 13.32 10.86 14.32
C LEU A 73 14.83 10.61 14.44
N GLY A 74 15.59 11.03 13.41
CA GLY A 74 17.04 10.89 13.36
C GLY A 74 17.53 9.57 12.75
N GLU A 75 16.62 8.65 12.41
CA GLU A 75 16.96 7.38 11.76
C GLU A 75 16.88 7.49 10.23
N HIS A 76 17.64 6.62 9.55
CA HIS A 76 17.59 6.52 8.10
C HIS A 76 16.38 5.71 7.65
N LYS A 77 15.54 6.31 6.81
CA LYS A 77 14.41 5.63 6.17
C LYS A 77 14.88 4.40 5.40
N TRP A 78 14.16 3.30 5.57
CA TRP A 78 14.38 2.09 4.79
C TRP A 78 14.32 2.35 3.28
N GLU A 79 15.37 1.89 2.59
CA GLU A 79 15.58 2.05 1.16
C GLU A 79 16.09 0.77 0.50
N ILE A 80 15.60 0.52 -0.71
CA ILE A 80 16.06 -0.56 -1.59
C ILE A 80 16.64 0.01 -2.88
N ARG A 81 17.56 -0.72 -3.50
CA ARG A 81 18.07 -0.39 -4.84
C ARG A 81 17.51 -1.33 -5.89
N PHE A 82 16.92 -0.76 -6.93
CA PHE A 82 16.40 -1.49 -8.08
C PHE A 82 16.69 -0.72 -9.36
N ARG A 83 17.29 -1.39 -10.35
CA ARG A 83 17.63 -0.80 -11.68
C ARG A 83 18.38 0.54 -11.58
N GLY A 84 19.29 0.66 -10.61
CA GLY A 84 20.11 1.87 -10.42
C GLY A 84 19.42 3.01 -9.67
N ARG A 85 18.15 2.86 -9.27
CA ARG A 85 17.41 3.84 -8.48
C ARG A 85 17.15 3.35 -7.05
N ALA A 86 17.15 4.27 -6.10
CA ALA A 86 16.74 4.02 -4.72
C ALA A 86 15.23 4.25 -4.57
N TYR A 87 14.54 3.34 -3.88
CA TYR A 87 13.12 3.42 -3.57
C TYR A 87 12.92 3.26 -2.06
N SER A 88 12.02 4.06 -1.49
CA SER A 88 11.64 3.97 -0.07
C SER A 88 10.13 3.99 0.09
N GLY A 89 9.68 3.70 1.30
CA GLY A 89 8.26 3.67 1.64
C GLY A 89 7.47 2.67 0.80
N TYR A 90 6.25 3.05 0.42
CA TYR A 90 5.37 2.17 -0.39
C TYR A 90 6.03 1.71 -1.70
N TYR A 91 6.75 2.60 -2.39
CA TYR A 91 7.44 2.22 -3.61
C TYR A 91 8.64 1.29 -3.35
N GLY A 92 9.28 1.40 -2.19
CA GLY A 92 10.25 0.40 -1.75
C GLY A 92 9.59 -0.97 -1.59
N LEU A 93 8.47 -1.03 -0.86
CA LEU A 93 7.75 -2.29 -0.63
C LEU A 93 7.30 -2.94 -1.95
N SER A 94 6.57 -2.21 -2.78
CA SER A 94 6.02 -2.72 -4.06
C SER A 94 7.12 -3.21 -5.00
N VAL A 95 8.24 -2.48 -5.11
CA VAL A 95 9.38 -2.87 -5.96
C VAL A 95 10.12 -4.08 -5.39
N SER A 96 10.26 -4.23 -4.06
CA SER A 96 10.85 -5.43 -3.45
C SER A 96 10.03 -6.68 -3.76
N LEU A 97 8.71 -6.62 -3.57
CA LEU A 97 7.81 -7.74 -3.88
C LEU A 97 7.83 -8.06 -5.38
N LYS A 98 7.83 -7.03 -6.24
CA LYS A 98 7.97 -7.21 -7.68
C LYS A 98 9.27 -7.91 -8.06
N LYS A 99 10.40 -7.49 -7.47
CA LYS A 99 11.72 -8.12 -7.67
C LYS A 99 11.71 -9.58 -7.25
N ALA A 100 11.07 -9.90 -6.12
CA ALA A 100 10.95 -11.24 -5.61
C ALA A 100 10.15 -12.17 -6.54
N ILE A 101 8.97 -11.73 -6.99
CA ILE A 101 8.15 -12.48 -7.96
C ILE A 101 8.90 -12.66 -9.28
N ALA A 102 9.57 -11.61 -9.77
CA ALA A 102 10.40 -11.71 -10.97
C ALA A 102 11.56 -12.71 -10.83
N SER A 103 12.06 -12.89 -9.60
CA SER A 103 13.08 -13.88 -9.22
C SER A 103 12.49 -15.28 -8.92
N LYS A 104 11.24 -15.52 -9.33
CA LYS A 104 10.52 -16.80 -9.18
C LYS A 104 10.19 -17.19 -7.73
N ILE A 105 10.12 -16.22 -6.82
CA ILE A 105 9.56 -16.46 -5.48
C ILE A 105 8.03 -16.47 -5.60
N PRO A 106 7.33 -17.54 -5.14
CA PRO A 106 5.90 -17.72 -5.32
C PRO A 106 5.08 -16.93 -4.29
N LEU A 107 5.28 -15.61 -4.21
CA LEU A 107 4.57 -14.75 -3.27
C LEU A 107 3.05 -14.72 -3.48
N THR A 108 2.57 -15.07 -4.67
CA THR A 108 1.15 -15.16 -4.98
C THR A 108 0.52 -16.49 -4.57
N GLU A 109 1.30 -17.44 -4.01
CA GLU A 109 0.81 -18.74 -3.58
C GLU A 109 0.60 -18.79 -2.05
N ALA A 110 -0.62 -19.09 -1.62
CA ALA A 110 -0.97 -19.14 -0.20
C ALA A 110 -0.14 -20.17 0.59
N SER A 111 0.19 -21.31 -0.03
CA SER A 111 1.05 -22.35 0.57
C SER A 111 2.45 -21.82 0.91
N PHE A 112 3.03 -21.00 0.03
CA PHE A 112 4.31 -20.36 0.29
C PHE A 112 4.20 -19.35 1.42
N LEU A 113 3.19 -18.47 1.37
CA LEU A 113 2.96 -17.45 2.40
C LEU A 113 2.77 -18.08 3.79
N LEU A 114 2.07 -19.20 3.89
CA LEU A 114 1.91 -19.96 5.15
C LEU A 114 3.24 -20.49 5.71
N SER A 115 4.22 -20.76 4.85
CA SER A 115 5.55 -21.25 5.23
C SER A 115 6.60 -20.14 5.38
N LEU A 116 6.24 -18.89 5.06
CA LEU A 116 7.18 -17.77 4.98
C LEU A 116 7.68 -17.41 6.39
N THR A 117 8.99 -17.47 6.58
CA THR A 117 9.62 -17.05 7.84
C THR A 117 9.98 -15.57 7.83
N LEU A 118 10.22 -15.00 9.01
CA LEU A 118 10.66 -13.62 9.14
C LEU A 118 12.01 -13.39 8.44
N GLU A 119 12.96 -14.30 8.62
CA GLU A 119 14.28 -14.23 7.97
C GLU A 119 14.13 -14.21 6.44
N LYS A 120 13.22 -15.04 5.91
CA LYS A 120 12.98 -15.06 4.48
C LYS A 120 12.30 -13.79 3.97
N LEU A 121 11.39 -13.23 4.77
CA LEU A 121 10.75 -11.95 4.48
C LEU A 121 11.79 -10.81 4.48
N GLU A 122 12.72 -10.79 5.44
CA GLU A 122 13.82 -9.81 5.50
C GLU A 122 14.73 -9.91 4.27
N GLU A 123 15.12 -11.11 3.86
CA GLU A 123 15.89 -11.33 2.63
C GLU A 123 15.15 -10.82 1.39
N LEU A 124 13.83 -11.04 1.35
CA LEU A 124 12.98 -10.69 0.22
C LEU A 124 12.80 -9.18 0.09
N LEU A 125 12.48 -8.52 1.21
CA LEU A 125 12.35 -7.07 1.28
C LEU A 125 13.70 -6.40 1.07
N ALA A 126 14.77 -6.98 1.63
CA ALA A 126 16.14 -6.47 1.58
C ALA A 126 16.21 -4.98 1.99
N GLY A 127 17.20 -4.26 1.49
CA GLY A 127 17.37 -2.82 1.75
C GLY A 127 18.21 -2.50 2.98
N ALA A 128 18.28 -1.21 3.29
CA ALA A 128 19.00 -0.68 4.44
C ALA A 128 18.22 0.49 5.05
N GLY A 129 18.36 0.69 6.36
CA GLY A 129 17.57 1.66 7.13
C GLY A 129 16.45 0.98 7.92
N VAL A 130 15.53 1.78 8.46
CA VAL A 130 14.41 1.36 9.31
C VAL A 130 13.05 1.80 8.79
#